data_AF-M7BHF1-F1
#
_entry.id   AF-M7BHF1-F1
#
_cell.length_a   1.000
_cell.length_b   1.000
_cell.length_c   1.000
_cell.angle_alpha   90.00
_cell.angle_beta   90.00
_cell.angle_gamma   90.00
#
_symmetry.space_group_name_H-M   'P 1'
#
loop_
_entity.id
_entity.type
_entity.pdbx_description
1 polymer ?
#
loop_
_entity_poly.entity_id
_entity_poly.type
_entity_poly.pdbx_seq_one_letter_code
_entity_poly.pdbx_strand_id
1 'polypeptide(L)'
;MLSVQPDTKPKGCAGCNRKIKDRYLLKALDKYWHEDCLKCACCDCRLGEVGSTLYTKANLILCRRDYLRTDIDFVTKSSFEYKMDNVVRHT
;
A
#
# COMPACT_ATOMS: atom_id res chain seq x y z
N MET A 1 -14.64 30.57 -11.25
CA MET A 1 -14.61 29.76 -10.02
C MET A 1 -13.63 28.62 -10.25
N LEU A 2 -12.35 28.81 -9.95
CA LEU A 2 -11.34 27.74 -9.94
C LEU A 2 -10.92 27.59 -8.49
N SER A 3 -11.37 26.49 -7.87
CA SER A 3 -11.15 26.22 -6.46
C SER A 3 -9.66 26.15 -6.16
N VAL A 4 -9.15 27.14 -5.43
CA VAL A 4 -7.87 27.09 -4.72
C VAL A 4 -7.86 25.79 -3.91
N GLN A 5 -6.99 24.85 -4.30
CA GLN A 5 -6.68 23.70 -3.45
C GLN A 5 -5.50 24.08 -2.57
N PRO A 6 -5.69 24.33 -1.27
CA PRO A 6 -4.61 24.75 -0.41
C PRO A 6 -3.51 23.66 -0.31
N ASP A 7 -2.32 24.15 -0.60
CA ASP A 7 -0.96 23.61 -0.61
C ASP A 7 -0.41 23.22 0.77
N THR A 8 -1.23 22.72 1.70
CA THR A 8 -0.70 22.07 2.90
C THR A 8 -0.26 20.65 2.54
N LYS A 9 0.99 20.46 2.10
CA LYS A 9 1.64 19.21 1.65
C LYS A 9 1.16 17.97 2.44
N PRO A 10 0.05 17.33 1.98
CA PRO A 10 -0.62 16.31 2.75
C PRO A 10 -0.13 14.96 2.24
N LYS A 11 0.20 14.05 3.16
CA LYS A 11 0.60 12.69 2.79
C LYS A 11 -0.49 12.07 1.89
N GLY A 12 -0.20 12.01 0.59
CA GLY A 12 -1.12 11.58 -0.45
C GLY A 12 -1.04 10.08 -0.63
N CYS A 13 -2.18 9.45 -0.92
CA CYS A 13 -2.21 8.01 -1.18
C CYS A 13 -1.64 7.72 -2.57
N ALA A 14 -0.66 6.83 -2.67
CA ALA A 14 -0.05 6.47 -3.95
C ALA A 14 -1.00 5.69 -4.88
N GLY A 15 -2.05 5.04 -4.35
CA GLY A 15 -3.05 4.33 -5.16
C GLY A 15 -4.11 5.23 -5.80
N CYS A 16 -4.54 6.30 -5.12
CA CYS A 16 -5.64 7.13 -5.60
C CYS A 16 -5.28 8.61 -5.79
N ASN A 17 -4.03 9.00 -5.48
CA ASN A 17 -3.52 10.38 -5.52
C ASN A 17 -4.33 11.41 -4.72
N ARG A 18 -5.20 10.96 -3.80
CA ARG A 18 -6.01 11.83 -2.94
C ARG A 18 -5.34 12.02 -1.58
N LYS A 19 -5.73 13.11 -0.90
CA LYS A 19 -5.30 13.39 0.48
C LYS A 19 -5.86 12.31 1.41
N ILE A 20 -4.98 11.69 2.20
CA ILE A 20 -5.39 10.74 3.24
C ILE A 20 -5.97 11.54 4.42
N LYS A 21 -7.29 11.49 4.58
CA LYS A 21 -8.03 12.07 5.72
C LYS A 21 -8.32 11.06 6.83
N ASP A 22 -7.85 9.83 6.63
CA ASP A 22 -8.11 8.72 7.53
C ASP A 22 -7.32 8.83 8.85
N ARG A 23 -7.84 8.20 9.90
CA ARG A 23 -7.21 8.21 11.23
C ARG A 23 -5.92 7.39 11.23
N TYR A 24 -5.93 6.30 10.48
CA TYR A 24 -4.82 5.38 10.32
C TYR A 24 -4.41 5.32 8.86
N LEU A 25 -3.11 5.28 8.60
CA LEU A 25 -2.59 5.16 7.24
C LEU A 25 -1.42 4.19 7.18
N LEU A 26 -1.34 3.47 6.07
CA LEU A 26 -0.33 2.45 5.87
C LEU A 26 0.86 3.07 5.16
N LYS A 27 2.05 2.94 5.75
CA LYS A 27 3.31 3.30 5.09
C LYS A 27 3.91 2.04 4.46
N ALA A 28 4.10 2.07 3.14
CA ALA A 28 4.57 0.96 2.33
C ALA A 28 5.33 1.49 1.12
N LEU A 29 6.46 0.86 0.75
CA LEU A 29 7.28 1.28 -0.40
C LEU A 29 7.77 2.74 -0.31
N ASP A 30 8.05 3.21 0.91
CA ASP A 30 8.30 4.63 1.22
C ASP A 30 7.16 5.60 0.83
N LYS A 31 5.99 5.06 0.48
CA LYS A 31 4.78 5.80 0.13
C LYS A 31 3.70 5.57 1.18
N TYR A 32 2.67 6.40 1.13
CA TYR A 32 1.53 6.29 2.02
C TYR A 32 0.32 5.78 1.24
N TRP A 33 -0.50 4.98 1.91
CA TRP A 33 -1.65 4.33 1.34
C TRP A 33 -2.81 4.35 2.33
N HIS A 34 -4.02 4.41 1.79
CA HIS A 34 -5.21 4.11 2.58
C HIS A 34 -5.30 2.61 2.86
N GLU A 35 -5.97 2.27 3.94
CA GLU A 35 -6.35 0.91 4.32
C GLU A 35 -7.10 0.19 3.20
N ASP A 36 -7.98 0.93 2.50
CA ASP A 36 -8.80 0.42 1.40
C ASP A 36 -8.09 0.48 0.03
N CYS A 37 -7.08 1.35 -0.11
CA CYS A 37 -6.28 1.43 -1.34
C CYS A 37 -5.18 0.37 -1.39
N LEU A 38 -4.63 -0.03 -0.23
CA LEU A 38 -3.58 -1.04 -0.15
C LEU A 38 -4.18 -2.45 -0.11
N LYS A 39 -4.57 -2.94 -1.28
CA LYS A 39 -5.16 -4.27 -1.46
C LYS A 39 -4.37 -5.13 -2.44
N CYS A 40 -4.57 -6.45 -2.33
CA CYS A 40 -3.87 -7.41 -3.17
C CYS A 40 -4.41 -7.32 -4.60
N ALA A 41 -3.54 -7.26 -5.59
CA ALA A 41 -3.95 -7.24 -7.00
C ALA A 41 -4.60 -8.57 -7.48
N CYS A 42 -4.48 -9.65 -6.70
CA CYS A 42 -4.99 -10.98 -7.05
C CYS A 42 -6.29 -11.34 -6.32
N CYS A 43 -6.37 -11.04 -5.02
CA CYS A 43 -7.52 -11.41 -4.19
C CYS A 43 -8.33 -10.23 -3.65
N ASP A 44 -7.92 -8.99 -3.96
CA ASP A 44 -8.51 -7.75 -3.45
C ASP A 44 -8.61 -7.64 -1.92
N CYS A 45 -8.01 -8.56 -1.17
CA CYS A 45 -7.96 -8.49 0.28
C CYS A 45 -7.17 -7.25 0.71
N ARG A 46 -7.69 -6.55 1.71
CA ARG A 46 -7.01 -5.42 2.34
C ARG A 46 -5.80 -5.92 3.09
N LEU A 47 -4.61 -5.53 2.63
CA LEU A 47 -3.40 -6.02 3.27
C LEU A 47 -3.28 -5.48 4.69
N GLY A 48 -3.74 -4.26 4.96
CA GLY A 48 -3.74 -3.67 6.31
C GLY A 48 -4.47 -4.49 7.36
N GLU A 49 -5.51 -5.25 6.98
CA GLU A 49 -6.26 -6.14 7.88
C GLU A 49 -5.66 -7.56 7.91
N VAL A 50 -5.15 -8.04 6.77
CA VAL A 50 -4.58 -9.40 6.63
C VAL A 50 -3.21 -9.54 7.29
N GLY A 51 -2.42 -8.47 7.35
CA GLY A 51 -1.14 -8.48 8.05
C GLY A 51 -0.28 -7.24 7.80
N SER A 52 0.82 -7.14 8.54
CA SER A 52 1.73 -5.99 8.44
C SER A 52 2.82 -6.15 7.37
N THR A 53 2.70 -7.11 6.45
CA THR A 53 3.68 -7.33 5.38
C THR A 53 3.03 -7.47 4.03
N LEU A 54 3.63 -6.82 3.02
CA LEU A 54 3.26 -6.93 1.62
C LEU A 54 4.45 -7.37 0.81
N TYR A 55 4.15 -7.93 -0.34
CA TYR A 55 5.14 -8.32 -1.31
C TYR A 55 4.86 -7.55 -2.59
N THR A 56 5.92 -7.06 -3.22
CA THR A 56 5.80 -6.36 -4.50
C THR A 56 6.55 -7.16 -5.56
N LYS A 57 5.86 -7.54 -6.64
CA LYS A 57 6.42 -8.30 -7.77
C LYS A 57 5.96 -7.63 -9.06
N ALA A 58 6.90 -7.26 -9.93
CA ALA A 58 6.60 -6.59 -11.21
C ALA A 58 5.62 -5.39 -11.07
N ASN A 59 5.82 -4.55 -10.05
CA ASN A 59 4.96 -3.39 -9.74
C ASN A 59 3.51 -3.74 -9.31
N LEU A 60 3.26 -5.01 -8.96
CA LEU A 60 2.00 -5.47 -8.38
C LEU A 60 2.17 -5.72 -6.88
N ILE A 61 1.20 -5.27 -6.09
CA ILE A 61 1.13 -5.51 -4.65
C ILE A 61 0.37 -6.81 -4.42
N LEU A 62 1.02 -7.76 -3.74
CA LEU A 62 0.50 -9.09 -3.47
C LEU A 62 0.52 -9.37 -1.97
N CYS A 63 -0.48 -10.12 -1.51
CA CYS A 63 -0.49 -10.63 -0.14
C CYS A 63 0.50 -11.79 -0.01
N ARG A 64 0.91 -12.12 1.23
CA ARG A 64 1.84 -13.24 1.50
C ARG A 64 1.42 -14.54 0.83
N ARG A 65 0.12 -14.86 0.83
CA ARG A 65 -0.42 -16.10 0.27
C ARG A 65 -0.29 -16.16 -1.25
N ASP A 66 -0.79 -15.14 -1.96
CA ASP A 66 -0.71 -15.07 -3.43
C ASP A 66 0.73 -14.95 -3.90
N TYR A 67 1.53 -14.16 -3.18
CA TYR A 67 2.96 -14.02 -3.43
C TYR A 67 3.64 -15.39 -3.39
N LEU A 68 3.51 -16.16 -2.30
CA LEU A 68 4.11 -17.49 -2.17
C LEU A 68 3.63 -18.46 -3.26
N ARG A 69 2.37 -18.37 -3.68
CA ARG A 69 1.83 -19.19 -4.77
C ARG A 69 2.45 -18.85 -6.13
N THR A 70 2.69 -17.57 -6.38
CA THR A 70 3.25 -17.04 -7.63
C THR A 70 4.79 -17.10 -7.67
N ASP A 71 5.43 -17.40 -6.54
CA ASP A 71 6.89 -17.48 -6.39
C ASP A 71 7.44 -18.91 -6.46
N ILE A 72 6.59 -19.90 -6.74
CA ILE A 72 6.98 -21.31 -6.94
C ILE A 72 7.88 -21.51 -8.19
N ASP A 73 7.90 -20.55 -9.11
CA ASP A 73 8.80 -20.54 -10.27
C ASP A 73 10.13 -19.85 -9.94
N PHE A 74 11.10 -20.67 -9.51
CA PHE A 74 12.42 -20.37 -8.92
C PHE A 74 13.42 -19.50 -9.73
N VAL A 75 13.03 -18.81 -10.81
CA VAL A 75 14.00 -18.23 -11.77
C VAL A 75 14.32 -16.74 -11.55
N THR A 76 13.51 -15.97 -10.82
CA THR A 76 13.80 -14.54 -10.57
C THR A 76 13.38 -14.09 -9.17
N LYS A 77 14.33 -14.08 -8.22
CA LYS A 77 14.21 -13.48 -6.88
C LYS A 77 14.18 -11.94 -6.90
N SER A 78 13.43 -11.30 -7.80
CA SER A 78 13.27 -9.82 -7.79
C SER A 78 12.01 -9.41 -7.06
N SER A 79 11.84 -9.98 -5.86
CA SER A 79 10.69 -9.75 -5.03
C SER A 79 11.17 -9.18 -3.71
N PHE A 80 10.61 -8.03 -3.34
CA PHE A 80 10.94 -7.36 -2.09
C PHE A 80 9.79 -7.53 -1.11
N GLU A 81 10.10 -8.08 0.06
CA GLU A 81 9.22 -8.06 1.22
C GLU A 81 9.27 -6.65 1.83
N TYR A 82 8.11 -6.04 2.01
CA TYR A 82 7.99 -4.75 2.69
C TYR A 82 7.16 -4.92 3.94
N LYS A 83 7.71 -4.44 5.05
CA LYS A 83 6.95 -4.23 6.27
C LYS A 83 6.14 -2.95 6.13
N MET A 84 4.87 -3.05 6.46
CA MET A 84 3.95 -1.94 6.57
C MET A 84 4.02 -1.39 7.98
N ASP A 85 4.15 -0.08 8.10
CA ASP A 85 3.95 0.60 9.37
C ASP A 85 2.55 1.19 9.39
N ASN A 86 1.77 0.84 10.41
CA ASN A 86 0.51 1.53 10.68
C ASN A 86 0.84 2.86 11.37
N VAL A 87 0.72 3.95 10.64
CA VAL A 87 1.01 5.29 11.13
C VAL A 87 -0.30 5.93 11.58
N VAL A 88 -0.44 6.19 12.87
CA VAL A 88 -1.55 6.97 13.41
C VAL A 88 -1.30 8.43 13.09
N ARG A 89 -2.26 9.12 12.46
CA ARG A 89 -2.18 10.59 12.35
C ARG A 89 -2.49 11.17 13.73
N HIS A 90 -1.46 11.62 14.44
CA HIS A 90 -1.67 12.62 15.47
C HIS A 90 -2.09 13.91 14.76
N THR A 91 -3.34 14.33 15.03
CA THR A 91 -3.89 15.61 14.58
C THR A 91 -3.09 16.76 15.17
#